data_AF-A0A7V6G224-F1
#
_entry.id   AF-A0A7V6G224-F1
#
_cell.length_a   1.000
_cell.length_b   1.000
_cell.length_c   1.000
_cell.angle_alpha   90.00
_cell.angle_beta   90.00
_cell.angle_gamma   90.00
#
_symmetry.space_group_name_H-M   'P 1'
#
loop_
_entity.id
_entity.type
_entity.pdbx_description
1 polymer ?
#
loop_
_entity_poly.entity_id
_entity_poly.type
_entity_poly.pdbx_seq_one_letter_code
_entity_poly.pdbx_strand_id
1 'polypeptide(L)'
;LKRNIIKVIKIFERKKALNAENAVLSEELGIKNQGFLEKAIKGRKNEMLALRFLSDTGAIKSTYAGRVYLSKNKLATLRKEGNFITRFIIPNLENS
;
A
#
# COMPACT_ATOMS: atom_id res chain seq x y z
N LEU A 1 4.02 -6.84 -9.70
CA LEU A 1 2.99 -6.01 -9.04
C LEU A 1 2.47 -6.62 -7.73
N LYS A 2 1.85 -7.83 -7.76
CA LYS A 2 1.34 -8.54 -6.56
C LYS A 2 2.28 -8.57 -5.36
N ARG A 3 3.54 -9.02 -5.56
CA ARG A 3 4.54 -9.10 -4.48
C ARG A 3 4.85 -7.74 -3.84
N ASN A 4 4.75 -6.65 -4.61
CA ASN A 4 4.99 -5.29 -4.11
C ASN A 4 3.76 -4.72 -3.39
N ILE A 5 2.55 -5.05 -3.84
CA ILE A 5 1.32 -4.73 -3.11
C ILE A 5 1.32 -5.41 -1.74
N ILE A 6 1.69 -6.69 -1.67
CA ILE A 6 1.83 -7.41 -0.40
C ILE A 6 2.88 -6.75 0.49
N LYS A 7 4.03 -6.33 -0.06
CA LYS A 7 5.05 -5.61 0.70
C LYS A 7 4.51 -4.29 1.26
N VAL A 8 3.85 -3.49 0.43
CA VAL A 8 3.26 -2.21 0.86
C VAL A 8 2.26 -2.45 1.98
N ILE A 9 1.33 -3.41 1.82
CA ILE A 9 0.36 -3.79 2.87
C ILE A 9 1.08 -4.17 4.18
N LYS A 10 2.10 -5.04 4.11
CA LYS A 10 2.89 -5.44 5.28
C LYS A 10 3.62 -4.29 5.96
N ILE A 11 4.09 -3.29 5.20
CA ILE A 11 4.73 -2.09 5.76
C ILE A 11 3.70 -1.30 6.59
N PHE A 12 2.50 -1.09 6.05
CA PHE A 12 1.41 -0.44 6.79
C PHE A 12 1.01 -1.24 8.04
N GLU A 13 0.89 -2.57 7.95
CA GLU A 13 0.59 -3.42 9.10
C GLU A 13 1.68 -3.38 10.16
N ARG A 14 2.96 -3.47 9.77
CA ARG A 14 4.10 -3.39 10.70
C ARG A 14 4.17 -2.05 11.41
N LYS A 15 3.81 -0.97 10.72
CA LYS A 15 3.71 0.40 11.28
C LYS A 15 2.39 0.66 12.01
N LYS A 16 1.48 -0.32 12.07
CA LYS A 16 0.11 -0.19 12.60
C LYS A 16 -0.70 0.94 11.97
N ALA A 17 -0.34 1.37 10.76
CA ALA A 17 -0.96 2.47 10.03
C ALA A 17 -2.21 2.01 9.28
N LEU A 18 -3.22 1.59 10.04
CA LEU A 18 -4.44 0.94 9.52
C LEU A 18 -5.70 1.81 9.62
N ASN A 19 -5.56 2.98 10.24
CA ASN A 19 -6.62 3.93 10.53
C ASN A 19 -6.04 5.35 10.57
N ALA A 20 -6.93 6.35 10.52
CA ALA A 20 -6.53 7.76 10.48
C ALA A 20 -5.70 8.19 11.69
N GLU A 21 -5.97 7.63 12.86
CA GLU A 21 -5.26 7.94 14.11
C GLU A 21 -3.81 7.47 14.08
N ASN A 22 -3.54 6.30 13.48
CA ASN A 22 -2.20 5.76 13.31
C ASN A 22 -1.61 6.06 11.93
N ALA A 23 -2.17 7.03 11.20
CA ALA A 23 -1.65 7.41 9.89
C ALA A 23 -0.19 7.85 10.01
N VAL A 24 0.66 7.36 9.11
CA VAL A 24 2.10 7.66 9.10
C VAL A 24 2.45 8.50 7.88
N LEU A 25 3.49 9.30 7.97
CA LEU A 25 3.97 10.06 6.81
C LEU A 25 4.39 9.10 5.70
N SER A 26 4.22 9.52 4.45
CA SER A 26 4.65 8.73 3.29
C SER A 26 6.15 8.41 3.35
N GLU A 27 6.94 9.30 3.94
CA GLU A 27 8.38 9.16 4.17
C GLU A 27 8.70 8.10 5.25
N GLU A 28 7.86 7.99 6.28
CA GLU A 28 7.98 7.03 7.39
C GLU A 28 7.69 5.58 6.95
N LEU A 29 7.02 5.40 5.79
CA LEU A 29 6.83 4.11 5.14
C LEU A 29 8.13 3.58 4.51
N GLY A 30 9.21 4.37 4.49
CA GLY A 30 10.44 4.01 3.78
C GLY A 30 10.28 4.02 2.26
N ILE A 31 9.19 4.60 1.75
CA ILE A 31 8.92 4.82 0.34
C ILE A 31 9.48 6.20 -0.05
N LYS A 32 10.74 6.49 0.32
CA LYS A 32 11.40 7.75 -0.03
C LYS A 32 12.50 7.49 -1.06
N ASN A 33 12.42 8.23 -2.17
CA ASN A 33 13.49 8.39 -3.15
C ASN A 33 14.68 9.07 -2.45
N GLN A 34 15.75 8.35 -2.15
CA GLN A 34 17.04 9.01 -1.92
C GLN A 34 18.21 8.05 -2.13
N GLY A 35 19.05 8.43 -3.10
CA GLY A 35 20.51 8.22 -3.22
C GLY A 35 21.06 6.81 -3.11
N PHE A 36 21.83 6.40 -4.12
CA PHE A 36 22.73 5.23 -4.09
C PHE A 36 22.05 3.86 -4.21
N LEU A 37 21.73 3.47 -5.45
CA LEU A 37 21.93 2.13 -6.04
C LEU A 37 20.99 1.96 -7.23
N GLU A 38 21.51 2.26 -8.42
CA GLU A 38 20.78 2.15 -9.69
C GLU A 38 20.24 0.73 -9.99
N LYS A 39 20.78 -0.30 -9.32
CA LYS A 39 20.29 -1.69 -9.40
C LYS A 39 19.00 -1.96 -8.62
N ALA A 40 18.58 -1.11 -7.66
CA ALA A 40 17.34 -1.31 -6.88
C ALA A 40 16.08 -0.67 -7.52
N ILE A 41 16.26 0.13 -8.58
CA ILE A 41 15.22 0.97 -9.18
C ILE A 41 14.08 0.14 -9.81
N LYS A 42 14.40 -1.01 -10.41
CA LYS A 42 13.38 -1.86 -11.06
C LYS A 42 12.40 -2.47 -10.05
N GLY A 43 12.85 -2.78 -8.82
CA GLY A 43 12.00 -3.25 -7.73
C GLY A 43 11.09 -2.15 -7.17
N ARG A 44 11.66 -0.97 -6.88
CA ARG A 44 10.97 0.15 -6.23
C ARG A 44 9.96 0.89 -7.12
N LYS A 45 10.18 0.96 -8.44
CA LYS A 45 9.15 1.46 -9.38
C LYS A 45 7.84 0.68 -9.23
N ASN A 46 7.93 -0.62 -8.97
CA ASN A 46 6.74 -1.45 -8.75
C ASN A 46 6.07 -1.22 -7.38
N GLU A 47 6.82 -0.78 -6.36
CA GLU A 47 6.28 -0.42 -5.04
C GLU A 47 5.57 0.93 -5.09
N MET A 48 6.12 1.92 -5.81
CA MET A 48 5.40 3.17 -6.09
C MET A 48 4.15 2.95 -6.94
N LEU A 49 4.20 2.08 -7.96
CA LEU A 49 3.01 1.71 -8.73
C LEU A 49 1.96 1.01 -7.87
N ALA A 50 2.39 0.13 -6.96
CA ALA A 50 1.51 -0.51 -5.99
C ALA A 50 0.86 0.51 -5.05
N LEU A 51 1.65 1.44 -4.50
CA LEU A 51 1.15 2.50 -3.64
C LEU A 51 0.15 3.38 -4.38
N ARG A 52 0.49 3.82 -5.60
CA ARG A 52 -0.38 4.63 -6.44
C ARG A 52 -1.68 3.91 -6.77
N PHE A 53 -1.61 2.63 -7.15
CA PHE A 53 -2.80 1.82 -7.41
C PHE A 53 -3.69 1.69 -6.17
N LEU A 54 -3.12 1.43 -5.00
CA LEU A 54 -3.87 1.33 -3.76
C LEU A 54 -4.46 2.68 -3.31
N SER A 55 -3.76 3.79 -3.56
CA SER A 55 -4.30 5.14 -3.29
C SER A 55 -5.42 5.52 -4.26
N ASP A 56 -5.23 5.28 -5.56
CA ASP A 56 -6.21 5.58 -6.62
C ASP A 56 -7.53 4.84 -6.39
N THR A 57 -7.42 3.60 -5.93
CA THR A 57 -8.57 2.78 -5.60
C THR A 57 -9.19 3.04 -4.22
N GLY A 58 -8.64 4.00 -3.46
CA GLY A 58 -9.12 4.40 -2.13
C GLY A 58 -8.80 3.40 -1.00
N ALA A 59 -8.05 2.33 -1.29
CA ALA A 59 -7.56 1.39 -0.29
C ALA A 59 -6.56 2.03 0.68
N ILE A 60 -5.73 2.95 0.17
CA ILE A 60 -4.92 3.85 0.99
C ILE A 60 -5.62 5.19 1.05
N LYS A 61 -5.78 5.70 2.26
CA LYS A 61 -6.35 7.03 2.50
C LYS A 61 -5.26 7.97 2.98
N SER A 62 -5.26 9.16 2.40
CA SER A 62 -4.43 10.28 2.82
C SER A 62 -5.21 11.16 3.79
N THR A 63 -4.54 11.65 4.81
CA THR A 63 -5.04 12.69 5.72
C THR A 63 -4.53 14.05 5.24
N TYR A 64 -5.16 15.14 5.72
CA TYR A 64 -4.78 16.51 5.37
C TYR A 64 -3.31 16.85 5.70
N ALA A 65 -2.73 16.18 6.70
CA ALA A 65 -1.34 16.37 7.13
C ALA A 65 -0.30 15.58 6.29
N GLY A 66 -0.65 15.07 5.10
CA GLY A 66 0.26 14.27 4.27
C GLY A 66 0.57 12.87 4.82
N ARG A 67 -0.14 12.45 5.87
CA ARG A 67 -0.04 11.09 6.42
C ARG A 67 -0.99 10.15 5.70
N VAL A 68 -0.59 8.91 5.53
CA VAL A 68 -1.34 7.87 4.83
C VAL A 68 -1.58 6.68 5.74
N TYR A 69 -2.71 6.01 5.54
CA TYR A 69 -3.05 4.77 6.23
C TYR A 69 -3.78 3.81 5.29
N LEU A 70 -3.67 2.52 5.61
CA LEU A 70 -4.26 1.44 4.84
C LEU A 70 -5.62 1.06 5.44
N SER A 71 -6.70 1.21 4.67
CA SER A 71 -8.03 0.78 5.13
C SER A 71 -8.25 -0.70 4.81
N LYS A 72 -8.19 -1.57 5.82
CA LYS A 72 -8.47 -3.02 5.66
C LYS A 72 -9.87 -3.27 5.10
N ASN A 73 -10.86 -2.51 5.56
CA ASN A 73 -12.23 -2.60 5.06
C ASN A 73 -12.30 -2.31 3.55
N LYS A 74 -11.68 -1.21 3.11
CA LYS A 74 -11.69 -0.83 1.69
C LYS A 74 -10.89 -1.79 0.82
N LEU A 75 -9.80 -2.37 1.34
CA LEU A 75 -9.07 -3.47 0.68
C LEU A 75 -9.93 -4.72 0.48
N ALA A 76 -10.70 -5.12 1.51
CA ALA A 76 -11.60 -6.27 1.43
C ALA A 76 -12.71 -6.02 0.41
N THR A 77 -13.33 -4.83 0.44
CA THR A 77 -14.30 -4.38 -0.56
C THR A 77 -13.71 -4.41 -1.97
N LEU A 78 -12.52 -3.84 -2.16
CA LEU A 78 -11.84 -3.80 -3.44
C LEU A 78 -11.51 -5.19 -4.00
N ARG A 79 -11.24 -6.16 -3.13
CA ARG A 79 -11.03 -7.56 -3.56
C ARG A 79 -12.34 -8.25 -3.93
N LYS A 80 -13.43 -7.96 -3.21
CA LYS A 80 -14.77 -8.51 -3.46
C LYS A 80 -15.36 -7.95 -4.76
N GLU A 81 -15.36 -6.63 -4.90
CA GLU A 81 -15.94 -5.88 -6.03
C GLU A 81 -14.99 -5.74 -7.24
N GLY A 82 -13.69 -5.94 -7.04
CA GLY A 82 -12.70 -5.82 -8.11
C GLY A 82 -12.79 -6.96 -9.13
N ASN A 83 -12.38 -6.66 -10.36
CA ASN A 83 -12.31 -7.63 -11.44
C ASN A 83 -11.31 -8.77 -11.11
N PHE A 84 -11.30 -9.85 -11.89
CA PHE A 84 -10.47 -11.05 -11.67
C PHE A 84 -9.00 -10.71 -11.37
N ILE A 85 -8.42 -9.75 -12.11
CA ILE A 85 -7.04 -9.30 -11.94
C ILE A 85 -6.83 -8.65 -10.56
N THR A 86 -7.73 -7.78 -10.12
CA THR A 86 -7.68 -7.12 -8.80
C THR A 86 -7.77 -8.15 -7.68
N ARG A 87 -8.70 -9.12 -7.79
CA ARG A 87 -8.86 -10.20 -6.81
C ARG A 87 -7.62 -11.11 -6.72
N PHE A 88 -6.92 -11.31 -7.83
CA PHE A 88 -5.70 -12.11 -7.88
C PHE A 88 -4.49 -11.41 -7.24
N ILE A 89 -4.43 -10.08 -7.35
CA ILE A 89 -3.30 -9.27 -6.91
C ILE A 89 -3.42 -8.88 -5.43
N ILE A 90 -4.63 -8.63 -4.93
CA ILE A 90 -4.89 -8.22 -3.55
C ILE A 90 -5.00 -9.48 -2.67
N PRO A 91 -4.16 -9.61 -1.62
CA PRO A 91 -4.17 -10.79 -0.76
C PRO A 91 -5.48 -10.92 0.02
N ASN A 92 -5.83 -12.15 0.41
CA ASN A 92 -6.92 -12.37 1.36
C ASN A 92 -6.50 -11.88 2.74
N LEU A 93 -7.26 -10.93 3.29
CA LEU A 93 -7.01 -10.39 4.63
C LEU A 93 -7.88 -11.07 5.71
N GLU A 94 -8.79 -11.98 5.33
CA GLU A 94 -9.67 -12.71 6.28
C GLU A 94 -8.95 -13.82 7.07
N ASN A 95 -7.62 -13.92 7.01
CA ASN A 95 -6.82 -14.94 7.71
C ASN A 95 -5.56 -14.37 8.40
N SER A 96 -5.63 -13.17 8.99
CA SER A 96 -4.56 -12.64 9.86
C SER A 96 -5.11 -12.06 11.15
#